data_AF-A0A8H3E3B1-F1
#
_entry.id   AF-A0A8H3E3B1-F1
#
_cell.length_a   1.000
_cell.length_b   1.000
_cell.length_c   1.000
_cell.angle_alpha   90.00
_cell.angle_beta   90.00
_cell.angle_gamma   90.00
#
_symmetry.space_group_name_H-M   'P 1'
#
loop_
_entity.id
_entity.type
_entity.pdbx_description
1 polymer ?
#
loop_
_entity_poly.entity_id
_entity_poly.type
_entity_poly.pdbx_seq_one_letter_code
_entity_poly.pdbx_strand_id
1 'polypeptide(L)'
;MWGTLLDQRVFESLVHRCLPTIHDRFMAVDVQLSVASLPWFLSLYINSMPLIFAFRIVDCFFAMGPKVLFQVGLAILKINGEKLLKVEDDGAFIRYAFRDTIPASDLIPCSVMRNYFASLDQSAHPDHSDPRTRAITNFQELLLVAFREFSTITDATIIAERKRFRTEVVTGVESFAKRAAVRNLSTFGKFTRDEVGGVYDVLFKAVLVSPPDSISSLAVGEERPETRIGMQTFKVFLADVASWARDERVVSNGFIERVQREVADHDLIGRIFYYWDRQARGALSLQDLVLGLDEVMHNDLMGNIQWFFTLHDKDKDGMLTKDELLQLSESLLFIFRNEPGDAYLGAVSRFMTNAFEFGDALLPSPLGTEDGAGSPSIAANVAYLNLAT
;
A
#
# COMPACT_ATOMS: atom_id res chain seq x y z
N MET A 1 3.26 -3.39 11.88
CA MET A 1 4.54 -2.66 11.79
C MET A 1 4.42 -1.13 11.80
N TRP A 2 3.26 -0.52 11.45
CA TRP A 2 3.11 0.94 11.50
C TRP A 2 3.35 1.55 12.88
N GLY A 3 2.82 0.93 13.94
CA GLY A 3 3.00 1.41 15.32
C GLY A 3 4.46 1.47 15.78
N THR A 4 5.28 0.48 15.41
CA THR A 4 6.70 0.47 15.77
C THR A 4 7.53 1.50 15.02
N LEU A 5 7.23 1.77 13.74
CA LEU A 5 7.89 2.85 13.01
C LEU A 5 7.52 4.22 13.58
N LEU A 6 6.27 4.38 14.02
CA LEU A 6 5.84 5.60 14.71
C LEU A 6 6.56 5.77 16.04
N ASP A 7 6.59 4.71 16.86
CA ASP A 7 7.28 4.74 18.15
C ASP A 7 8.79 4.94 17.99
N GLN A 8 9.38 4.46 16.90
CA GLN A 8 10.78 4.75 16.55
C GLN A 8 11.03 6.25 16.34
N ARG A 9 10.18 6.93 15.54
CA ARG A 9 10.32 8.39 15.31
C ARG A 9 10.05 9.20 16.57
N VAL A 10 9.08 8.77 17.38
CA VAL A 10 8.83 9.37 18.69
C VAL A 10 10.07 9.23 19.58
N PHE A 11 10.67 8.05 19.64
CA PHE A 11 11.86 7.81 20.44
C PHE A 11 13.06 8.65 19.98
N GLU A 12 13.30 8.73 18.67
CA GLU A 12 14.35 9.58 18.09
C GLU A 12 14.17 11.06 18.46
N SER A 13 12.93 11.57 18.39
CA SER A 13 12.63 12.94 18.82
C SER A 13 12.84 13.14 20.33
N LEU A 14 12.53 12.14 21.16
CA LEU A 14 12.78 12.18 22.59
C LEU A 14 14.28 12.16 22.91
N VAL A 15 15.07 11.35 22.19
CA VAL A 15 16.53 11.31 22.32
C VAL A 15 17.14 12.65 21.93
N HIS A 16 16.70 13.26 20.83
CA HIS A 16 17.14 14.60 20.45
C HIS A 16 16.87 15.64 21.54
N ARG A 17 15.69 15.59 22.16
CA ARG A 17 15.30 16.55 23.21
C ARG A 17 16.00 16.32 24.55
N CYS A 18 16.18 15.06 24.95
CA CYS A 18 16.65 14.72 26.30
C CYS A 18 18.15 14.40 26.36
N LEU A 19 18.74 13.95 25.26
CA LEU A 19 20.15 13.51 25.15
C LEU A 19 20.78 14.07 23.85
N PRO A 20 20.81 15.41 23.65
CA PRO A 20 21.24 16.03 22.40
C PRO A 20 22.68 15.65 22.02
N THR A 21 23.59 15.56 22.98
CA THR A 21 24.99 15.18 22.73
C THR A 21 25.12 13.78 22.11
N ILE A 22 24.27 12.83 22.51
CA ILE A 22 24.26 11.47 21.95
C ILE A 22 23.63 11.50 20.55
N HIS A 23 22.51 12.21 20.40
CA HIS A 23 21.84 12.38 19.11
C HIS A 23 22.78 12.95 18.05
N ASP A 24 23.46 14.05 18.36
CA ASP A 24 24.31 14.76 17.41
C ASP A 24 25.54 13.93 17.03
N ARG A 25 26.07 13.12 17.97
CA ARG A 25 27.11 12.15 17.67
C ARG A 25 26.61 11.05 16.73
N PHE A 26 25.41 10.51 16.96
CA PHE A 26 24.84 9.50 16.06
C PHE A 26 24.63 10.06 14.66
N MET A 27 24.14 11.29 14.52
CA MET A 27 24.02 11.96 13.23
C MET A 27 25.38 12.22 12.56
N ALA A 28 26.40 12.63 13.31
CA ALA A 28 27.74 12.89 12.77
C ALA A 28 28.46 11.63 12.29
N VAL A 29 28.16 10.48 12.88
CA VAL A 29 28.77 9.17 12.59
C VAL A 29 27.87 8.31 11.69
N ASP A 30 26.73 8.85 11.25
CA ASP A 30 25.71 8.14 10.46
C ASP A 30 25.19 6.86 11.13
N VAL A 31 25.14 6.85 12.48
CA VAL A 31 24.63 5.72 13.25
C VAL A 31 23.11 5.78 13.34
N GLN A 32 22.44 4.77 12.80
CA GLN A 32 20.98 4.69 12.86
C GLN A 32 20.50 4.16 14.21
N LEU A 33 19.87 5.01 15.01
CA LEU A 33 19.29 4.64 16.31
C LEU A 33 18.34 3.44 16.22
N SER A 34 17.63 3.29 15.09
CA SER A 34 16.71 2.19 14.81
C SER A 34 17.34 0.81 14.91
N VAL A 35 18.65 0.68 14.65
CA VAL A 35 19.36 -0.60 14.76
C VAL A 35 19.35 -1.12 16.20
N ALA A 36 19.43 -0.22 17.19
CA ALA A 36 19.34 -0.58 18.60
C ALA A 36 17.89 -0.68 19.09
N SER A 37 17.07 0.33 18.76
CA SER A 37 15.78 0.52 19.45
C SER A 37 14.62 -0.27 18.84
N LEU A 38 14.69 -0.70 17.57
CA LEU A 38 13.63 -1.52 16.98
C LEU A 38 13.46 -2.87 17.72
N PRO A 39 14.52 -3.66 18.01
CA PRO A 39 14.40 -4.88 18.81
C PRO A 39 13.79 -4.66 20.20
N TRP A 40 14.09 -3.52 20.83
CA TRP A 40 13.58 -3.17 22.15
C TRP A 40 12.06 -3.01 22.14
N PHE A 41 11.55 -2.20 21.21
CA PHE A 41 10.11 -1.92 21.10
C PHE A 41 9.32 -3.10 20.55
N LEU A 42 9.88 -3.86 19.61
CA LEU A 42 9.21 -5.03 19.01
C LEU A 42 9.02 -6.18 20.00
N SER A 43 9.93 -6.34 20.96
CA SER A 43 9.93 -7.46 21.91
C SER A 43 9.68 -7.05 23.36
N LEU A 44 9.34 -5.79 23.64
CA LEU A 44 9.24 -5.25 25.01
C LEU A 44 10.49 -5.59 25.84
N TYR A 45 11.68 -5.51 25.24
CA TYR A 45 12.97 -5.91 25.79
C TYR A 45 13.19 -7.41 26.09
N ILE A 46 12.19 -8.28 25.87
CA ILE A 46 12.27 -9.73 26.16
C ILE A 46 13.45 -10.39 25.45
N ASN A 47 13.70 -10.03 24.19
CA ASN A 47 14.79 -10.62 23.41
C ASN A 47 16.14 -9.89 23.59
N SER A 48 16.17 -8.83 24.41
CA SER A 48 17.32 -7.93 24.53
C SER A 48 18.08 -8.08 25.85
N MET A 49 17.41 -8.52 26.93
CA MET A 49 18.00 -8.68 28.26
C MET A 49 17.55 -9.99 28.93
N PRO A 50 18.23 -10.46 29.99
CA PRO A 50 17.82 -11.67 30.70
C PRO A 50 16.37 -11.60 31.17
N LEU A 51 15.66 -12.71 31.06
CA LEU A 51 14.20 -12.78 31.19
C LEU A 51 13.69 -12.27 32.56
N ILE A 52 14.47 -12.48 33.62
CA ILE A 52 14.17 -12.01 34.98
C ILE A 52 14.02 -10.48 35.02
N PHE A 53 14.84 -9.75 34.27
CA PHE A 53 14.80 -8.29 34.18
C PHE A 53 13.76 -7.82 33.17
N ALA A 54 13.66 -8.49 32.03
CA ALA A 54 12.66 -8.15 31.01
C ALA A 54 11.24 -8.22 31.58
N PHE A 55 10.90 -9.26 32.35
CA PHE A 55 9.59 -9.36 32.98
C PHE A 55 9.28 -8.21 33.94
N ARG A 56 10.29 -7.68 34.66
CA ARG A 56 10.09 -6.48 35.50
C ARG A 56 9.76 -5.24 34.68
N ILE A 57 10.38 -5.07 33.51
CA ILE A 57 10.04 -3.99 32.59
C ILE A 57 8.61 -4.18 32.05
N VAL A 58 8.21 -5.41 31.74
CA VAL A 58 6.86 -5.76 31.28
C VAL A 58 5.82 -5.51 32.38
N ASP A 59 6.11 -5.84 33.64
CA ASP A 59 5.25 -5.52 34.79
C ASP A 59 5.01 -4.01 34.89
N CYS A 60 6.07 -3.22 34.79
CA CYS A 60 5.99 -1.76 34.78
C CYS A 60 5.18 -1.25 33.57
N PHE A 61 5.37 -1.83 32.39
CA PHE A 61 4.62 -1.49 31.18
C PHE A 61 3.12 -1.72 31.35
N PHE A 62 2.70 -2.86 31.92
CA PHE A 62 1.29 -3.13 32.16
C PHE A 62 0.70 -2.23 33.25
N ALA A 63 1.48 -1.88 34.27
CA ALA A 63 1.00 -1.02 35.37
C ALA A 63 0.93 0.48 35.00
N MET A 64 1.91 0.98 34.24
CA MET A 64 2.09 2.42 34.00
C MET A 64 1.93 2.83 32.54
N GLY A 65 1.78 1.88 31.63
CA GLY A 65 1.55 2.11 30.20
C GLY A 65 2.82 2.18 29.34
N PRO A 66 2.65 2.45 28.03
CA PRO A 66 3.74 2.39 27.04
C PRO A 66 4.89 3.37 27.26
N LYS A 67 4.69 4.47 27.99
CA LYS A 67 5.74 5.45 28.31
C LYS A 67 6.97 4.81 28.95
N VAL A 68 6.79 3.71 29.69
CA VAL A 68 7.86 2.97 30.36
C VAL A 68 8.93 2.54 29.37
N LEU A 69 8.56 2.09 28.17
CA LEU A 69 9.52 1.64 27.16
C LEU A 69 10.43 2.79 26.72
N PHE A 70 9.87 3.99 26.56
CA PHE A 70 10.64 5.19 26.19
C PHE A 70 11.54 5.66 27.32
N GLN A 71 11.04 5.65 28.56
CA GLN A 71 11.82 6.02 29.76
C GLN A 71 13.01 5.08 29.96
N VAL A 72 12.79 3.76 29.84
CA VAL A 72 13.84 2.74 29.94
C VAL A 72 14.83 2.88 28.79
N GLY A 73 14.37 3.08 27.55
CA GLY A 73 15.25 3.31 26.39
C GLY A 73 16.15 4.54 26.55
N LEU A 74 15.60 5.66 27.03
CA LEU A 74 16.37 6.87 27.32
C LEU A 74 17.39 6.65 28.43
N ALA A 75 17.02 5.92 29.49
CA ALA A 75 17.92 5.58 30.59
C ALA A 75 19.08 4.68 30.13
N ILE A 76 18.81 3.68 29.30
CA ILE A 76 19.84 2.80 28.72
C ILE A 76 20.86 3.63 27.92
N LEU A 77 20.40 4.56 27.08
CA LEU A 77 21.28 5.43 26.30
C LEU A 77 22.08 6.38 27.20
N LYS A 78 21.47 6.95 28.23
CA LYS A 78 22.13 7.87 29.15
C LYS A 78 23.23 7.18 29.95
N ILE A 79 22.93 6.02 30.56
CA ILE A 79 23.89 5.26 31.38
C ILE A 79 25.09 4.83 30.54
N ASN A 80 24.86 4.42 29.29
CA ASN A 80 25.93 4.02 28.38
C ASN A 80 26.52 5.19 27.56
N GLY A 81 26.10 6.43 27.84
CA GLY A 81 26.40 7.60 27.01
C GLY A 81 27.90 7.81 26.78
N GLU A 82 28.74 7.66 27.80
CA GLU A 82 30.19 7.83 27.67
C GLU A 82 30.84 6.80 26.72
N LYS A 83 30.31 5.58 26.68
CA LYS A 83 30.77 4.53 25.75
C LYS A 83 30.25 4.79 24.35
N LEU A 84 29.01 5.26 24.24
CA LEU A 84 28.35 5.58 22.97
C LEU A 84 28.99 6.77 22.26
N LEU A 85 29.48 7.77 23.00
CA LEU A 85 30.18 8.92 22.44
C LEU A 85 31.51 8.55 21.78
N LYS A 86 32.10 7.41 22.13
CA LYS A 86 33.35 6.90 21.57
C LYS A 86 33.15 6.03 20.32
N VAL A 87 31.91 5.79 19.91
CA VAL A 87 31.60 4.98 18.73
C VAL A 87 31.92 5.77 17.45
N GLU A 88 32.53 5.10 16.47
CA GLU A 88 33.05 5.70 15.22
C GLU A 88 32.34 5.21 13.95
N ASP A 89 31.54 4.14 13.99
CA ASP A 89 30.65 3.69 12.90
C ASP A 89 29.52 2.76 13.41
N ASP A 90 28.55 2.45 12.55
CA ASP A 90 27.50 1.43 12.78
C ASP A 90 28.09 0.07 13.19
N GLY A 91 29.23 -0.27 12.59
CA GLY A 91 30.01 -1.45 12.92
C GLY A 91 30.42 -1.45 14.40
N ALA A 92 31.03 -0.39 14.91
CA ALA A 92 31.50 -0.23 16.28
C ALA A 92 30.36 -0.17 17.30
N PHE A 93 29.18 0.32 16.89
CA PHE A 93 27.96 0.23 17.69
C PHE A 93 27.53 -1.24 17.94
N ILE A 94 27.76 -2.12 16.96
CA ILE A 94 27.43 -3.55 16.98
C ILE A 94 28.61 -4.45 17.41
N ARG A 95 29.87 -4.03 17.23
CA ARG A 95 31.08 -4.88 17.16
C ARG A 95 32.03 -4.78 18.36
N TYR A 96 31.82 -3.91 19.34
CA TYR A 96 32.82 -3.72 20.39
C TYR A 96 32.82 -4.79 21.50
N ALA A 97 33.41 -5.96 21.19
CA ALA A 97 34.43 -6.64 22.00
C ALA A 97 34.81 -8.00 21.38
N PHE A 98 35.80 -8.03 20.49
CA PHE A 98 36.70 -9.19 20.42
C PHE A 98 38.02 -8.79 19.77
N ARG A 99 39.01 -8.46 20.60
CA ARG A 99 40.41 -8.57 20.18
C ARG A 99 40.99 -9.81 20.85
N ASP A 100 41.40 -10.71 19.97
CA ASP A 100 42.20 -11.91 20.11
C ASP A 100 41.55 -13.13 20.80
N THR A 101 41.37 -14.21 20.01
CA THR A 101 41.10 -15.62 20.38
C THR A 101 39.64 -16.12 20.28
N ILE A 102 39.04 -16.33 19.08
CA ILE A 102 37.94 -17.31 18.82
C ILE A 102 37.66 -17.44 17.29
N PRO A 103 37.35 -18.64 16.76
CA PRO A 103 37.11 -18.91 15.33
C PRO A 103 35.72 -18.48 14.79
N ALA A 104 35.61 -18.45 13.46
CA ALA A 104 34.57 -17.79 12.65
C ALA A 104 33.11 -18.31 12.75
N SER A 105 32.80 -19.31 13.59
CA SER A 105 31.45 -19.91 13.69
C SER A 105 30.54 -19.31 14.76
N ASP A 106 31.09 -18.53 15.71
CA ASP A 106 30.35 -17.96 16.85
C ASP A 106 30.25 -16.42 16.78
N LEU A 107 29.99 -15.87 15.59
CA LEU A 107 29.80 -14.43 15.40
C LEU A 107 28.47 -13.97 16.06
N ILE A 108 28.51 -13.81 17.37
CA ILE A 108 27.46 -13.23 18.20
C ILE A 108 27.76 -11.72 18.27
N PRO A 109 26.84 -10.82 17.87
CA PRO A 109 27.14 -9.39 17.88
C PRO A 109 27.35 -8.88 19.31
N CYS A 110 28.61 -8.66 19.71
CA CYS A 110 29.02 -8.07 20.99
C CYS A 110 28.91 -6.53 20.93
N SER A 111 27.69 -6.01 21.10
CA SER A 111 27.42 -4.59 21.19
C SER A 111 27.62 -4.07 22.63
N VAL A 112 27.93 -2.78 22.78
CA VAL A 112 27.97 -2.07 24.07
C VAL A 112 26.70 -2.36 24.90
N MET A 113 25.55 -2.42 24.21
CA MET A 113 24.25 -2.73 24.80
C MET A 113 24.14 -4.16 25.30
N ARG A 114 24.62 -5.16 24.54
CA ARG A 114 24.56 -6.56 24.97
C ARG A 114 25.39 -6.80 26.23
N ASN A 115 26.58 -6.20 26.31
CA ASN A 115 27.42 -6.29 27.50
C ASN A 115 26.73 -5.64 28.72
N TYR A 116 26.11 -4.48 28.52
CA TYR A 116 25.32 -3.82 29.57
C TYR A 116 24.14 -4.69 30.04
N PHE A 117 23.37 -5.27 29.10
CA PHE A 117 22.25 -6.14 29.45
C PHE A 117 22.69 -7.43 30.16
N ALA A 118 23.88 -7.94 29.86
CA ALA A 118 24.46 -9.09 30.52
C ALA A 118 24.96 -8.79 31.94
N SER A 119 25.28 -7.54 32.28
CA SER A 119 25.78 -7.14 33.59
C SER A 119 24.71 -6.52 34.50
N LEU A 120 23.41 -6.66 34.18
CA LEU A 120 22.31 -6.02 34.92
C LEU A 120 22.18 -6.46 36.39
N ASP A 121 22.64 -7.67 36.71
CA ASP A 121 22.68 -8.25 38.04
C ASP A 121 23.88 -7.78 38.89
N GLN A 122 24.91 -7.22 38.24
CA GLN A 122 26.12 -6.76 38.90
C GLN A 122 25.91 -5.42 39.61
N SER A 123 26.78 -5.11 40.57
CA SER A 123 26.78 -3.84 41.29
C SER A 123 27.03 -2.66 40.34
N ALA A 124 26.21 -1.61 40.46
CA ALA A 124 26.43 -0.34 39.76
C ALA A 124 27.61 0.45 40.35
N HIS A 125 27.92 0.21 41.63
CA HIS A 125 28.95 0.93 42.36
C HIS A 125 29.87 -0.05 43.12
N PRO A 126 30.63 -0.90 42.42
CA PRO A 126 31.42 -1.97 43.03
C PRO A 126 32.48 -1.46 44.01
N ASP A 127 33.07 -0.29 43.72
CA ASP A 127 34.17 0.29 44.50
C ASP A 127 33.70 1.25 45.62
N HIS A 128 32.39 1.39 45.83
CA HIS A 128 31.86 2.33 46.81
C HIS A 128 32.13 1.84 48.25
N SER A 129 32.41 2.75 49.17
CA SER A 129 32.78 2.44 50.56
C SER A 129 31.63 1.78 51.35
N ASP A 130 30.39 2.28 51.18
CA ASP A 130 29.18 1.74 51.82
C ASP A 130 28.72 0.40 51.19
N PRO A 131 28.62 -0.70 51.97
CA PRO A 131 28.08 -1.98 51.50
C PRO A 131 26.67 -1.91 50.90
N ARG A 132 25.81 -0.98 51.37
CA ARG A 132 24.45 -0.85 50.85
C ARG A 132 24.45 -0.34 49.41
N THR A 133 25.28 0.66 49.13
CA THR A 133 25.46 1.21 47.78
C THR A 133 26.07 0.19 46.84
N ARG A 134 26.99 -0.67 47.33
CA ARG A 134 27.51 -1.80 46.54
C ARG A 134 26.46 -2.86 46.22
N ALA A 135 25.42 -3.00 47.03
CA ALA A 135 24.35 -3.97 46.77
C ALA A 135 23.36 -3.50 45.69
N ILE A 136 23.39 -2.22 45.30
CA ILE A 136 22.54 -1.68 44.25
C ILE A 136 22.98 -2.24 42.90
N THR A 137 22.09 -2.93 42.21
CA THR A 137 22.39 -3.52 40.91
C THR A 137 22.26 -2.50 39.77
N ASN A 138 22.94 -2.77 38.66
CA ASN A 138 22.80 -2.01 37.41
C ASN A 138 21.34 -1.92 36.96
N PHE A 139 20.54 -2.97 37.18
CA PHE A 139 19.10 -2.93 36.90
C PHE A 139 18.33 -1.97 37.80
N GLN A 140 18.67 -1.88 39.09
CA GLN A 140 18.03 -0.94 40.01
C GLN A 140 18.40 0.51 39.68
N GLU A 141 19.66 0.76 39.33
CA GLU A 141 20.09 2.06 38.81
C GLU A 141 19.34 2.43 37.53
N LEU A 142 19.18 1.48 36.60
CA LEU A 142 18.41 1.68 35.37
C LEU A 142 16.98 2.14 35.65
N LEU A 143 16.26 1.46 36.55
CA LEU A 143 14.90 1.84 36.91
C LEU A 143 14.84 3.21 37.59
N LEU A 144 15.83 3.52 38.44
CA LEU A 144 15.91 4.82 39.11
C LEU A 144 16.10 5.94 38.09
N VAL A 145 17.04 5.80 37.16
CA VAL A 145 17.29 6.77 36.09
C VAL A 145 16.04 6.91 35.20
N ALA A 146 15.44 5.79 34.78
CA ALA A 146 14.25 5.77 33.93
C ALA A 146 13.07 6.53 34.55
N PHE A 147 12.72 6.23 35.80
CA PHE A 147 11.51 6.78 36.42
C PHE A 147 11.73 8.11 37.13
N ARG A 148 12.95 8.44 37.56
CA ARG A 148 13.23 9.71 38.24
C ARG A 148 13.58 10.80 37.24
N GLU A 149 14.60 10.56 36.41
CA GLU A 149 15.11 11.60 35.52
C GLU A 149 14.25 11.78 34.27
N PHE A 150 13.66 10.71 33.75
CA PHE A 150 12.74 10.77 32.61
C PHE A 150 11.26 10.74 33.04
N SER A 151 10.97 11.14 34.28
CA SER A 151 9.60 11.31 34.80
C SER A 151 8.75 12.29 33.98
N THR A 152 9.39 13.28 33.34
CA THR A 152 8.76 14.25 32.45
C THR A 152 8.12 13.61 31.20
N ILE A 153 8.52 12.38 30.85
CA ILE A 153 7.91 11.61 29.77
C ILE A 153 6.60 10.97 30.26
N THR A 154 5.50 11.68 30.03
CA THR A 154 4.14 11.23 30.39
C THR A 154 3.42 10.61 29.20
N ASP A 155 2.29 9.94 29.44
CA ASP A 155 1.43 9.42 28.37
C ASP A 155 0.95 10.53 27.42
N ALA A 156 0.66 11.72 27.96
CA ALA A 156 0.28 12.88 27.16
C ALA A 156 1.41 13.30 26.20
N THR A 157 2.66 13.27 26.67
CA THR A 157 3.83 13.55 25.83
C THR A 157 3.94 12.54 24.68
N ILE A 158 3.79 11.24 24.97
CA ILE A 158 3.85 10.18 23.95
C ILE A 158 2.72 10.30 22.94
N ILE A 159 1.49 10.58 23.39
CA ILE A 159 0.34 10.76 22.50
C ILE A 159 0.52 12.00 21.61
N ALA A 160 1.04 13.09 22.15
CA ALA A 160 1.31 14.32 21.40
C ALA A 160 2.36 14.08 20.29
N GLU A 161 3.48 13.44 20.61
CA GLU A 161 4.51 13.11 19.61
C GLU A 161 4.01 12.09 18.57
N ARG A 162 3.24 11.07 19.00
CA ARG A 162 2.60 10.14 18.06
C ARG A 162 1.67 10.87 17.10
N LYS A 163 0.89 11.85 17.57
CA LYS A 163 0.02 12.67 16.71
C LYS A 163 0.83 13.50 15.72
N ARG A 164 1.95 14.08 16.17
CA ARG A 164 2.85 14.90 15.36
C ARG A 164 3.48 14.12 14.20
N PHE A 165 4.02 12.93 14.48
CA PHE A 165 4.70 12.11 13.46
C PHE A 165 3.79 11.16 12.68
N ARG A 166 2.52 11.02 13.07
CA ARG A 166 1.57 10.11 12.42
C ARG A 166 1.49 10.31 10.92
N THR A 167 1.28 11.55 10.47
CA THR A 167 1.11 11.83 9.03
C THR A 167 2.38 11.49 8.26
N GLU A 168 3.55 11.89 8.76
CA GLU A 168 4.83 11.62 8.13
C GLU A 168 5.13 10.12 8.02
N VAL A 169 4.88 9.35 9.08
CA VAL A 169 5.11 7.90 9.07
C VAL A 169 4.10 7.21 8.14
N VAL A 170 2.85 7.65 8.12
CA VAL A 170 1.83 7.12 7.20
C VAL A 170 2.25 7.36 5.74
N THR A 171 2.57 8.61 5.38
CA THR A 171 2.99 8.95 4.01
C THR A 171 4.32 8.31 3.63
N GLY A 172 5.25 8.16 4.58
CA GLY A 172 6.51 7.44 4.39
C GLY A 172 6.30 5.95 4.10
N VAL A 173 5.43 5.28 4.85
CA VAL A 173 5.09 3.86 4.62
C VAL A 173 4.33 3.69 3.31
N GLU A 174 3.38 4.57 3.02
CA GLU A 174 2.62 4.57 1.77
C GLU A 174 3.54 4.78 0.56
N SER A 175 4.43 5.77 0.60
CA SER A 175 5.42 6.00 -0.47
C SER A 175 6.41 4.83 -0.61
N PHE A 176 6.76 4.14 0.46
CA PHE A 176 7.55 2.91 0.38
C PHE A 176 6.76 1.77 -0.27
N ALA A 177 5.51 1.55 0.14
CA ALA A 177 4.62 0.54 -0.43
C ALA A 177 4.38 0.80 -1.92
N LYS A 178 4.11 2.05 -2.31
CA LYS A 178 4.02 2.51 -3.69
C LYS A 178 5.28 2.19 -4.48
N ARG A 179 6.46 2.63 -4.00
CA ARG A 179 7.74 2.36 -4.68
C ARG A 179 8.01 0.86 -4.82
N ALA A 180 7.71 0.08 -3.79
CA ALA A 180 7.87 -1.37 -3.82
C ALA A 180 6.93 -2.02 -4.84
N ALA A 181 5.65 -1.63 -4.86
CA ALA A 181 4.67 -2.13 -5.81
C ALA A 181 5.06 -1.79 -7.25
N VAL A 182 5.39 -0.52 -7.55
CA VAL A 182 5.80 -0.07 -8.88
C VAL A 182 7.08 -0.76 -9.34
N ARG A 183 8.06 -1.00 -8.45
CA ARG A 183 9.29 -1.72 -8.80
C ARG A 183 9.04 -3.20 -9.13
N ASN A 184 8.00 -3.80 -8.55
CA ASN A 184 7.71 -5.23 -8.69
C ASN A 184 6.84 -5.54 -9.92
N LEU A 185 6.35 -4.53 -10.64
CA LEU A 185 5.64 -4.72 -11.91
C LEU A 185 6.58 -5.31 -12.97
N SER A 186 6.04 -6.18 -13.82
CA SER A 186 6.78 -6.81 -14.91
C SER A 186 6.97 -5.86 -16.09
N THR A 187 5.98 -5.01 -16.37
CA THR A 187 6.02 -4.02 -17.46
C THR A 187 5.14 -2.82 -17.11
N PHE A 188 5.52 -1.65 -17.63
CA PHE A 188 4.74 -0.40 -17.49
C PHE A 188 3.86 -0.12 -18.73
N GLY A 189 3.89 -0.99 -19.75
CA GLY A 189 3.28 -0.65 -21.04
C GLY A 189 3.97 0.58 -21.62
N LYS A 190 3.18 1.56 -22.10
CA LYS A 190 3.69 2.86 -22.58
C LYS A 190 3.71 3.94 -21.48
N PHE A 191 3.27 3.63 -20.25
CA PHE A 191 3.35 4.57 -19.15
C PHE A 191 4.77 4.79 -18.65
N THR A 192 5.02 6.01 -18.18
CA THR A 192 6.17 6.35 -17.36
C THR A 192 6.00 5.83 -15.93
N ARG A 193 7.12 5.72 -15.20
CA ARG A 193 7.10 5.29 -13.79
C ARG A 193 6.21 6.18 -12.90
N ASP A 194 6.18 7.48 -13.17
CA ASP A 194 5.42 8.43 -12.37
C ASP A 194 3.91 8.30 -12.64
N GLU A 195 3.52 8.06 -13.89
CA GLU A 195 2.12 7.80 -14.27
C GLU A 195 1.61 6.50 -13.64
N VAL A 196 2.40 5.42 -13.67
CA VAL A 196 2.08 4.18 -12.94
C VAL A 196 1.96 4.44 -11.43
N GLY A 197 2.78 5.34 -10.90
CA GLY A 197 2.63 5.83 -9.53
C GLY A 197 1.28 6.52 -9.29
N GLY A 198 0.78 7.31 -10.23
CA GLY A 198 -0.55 7.91 -10.16
C GLY A 198 -1.67 6.86 -10.19
N VAL A 199 -1.55 5.83 -11.03
CA VAL A 199 -2.48 4.69 -11.06
C VAL A 199 -2.52 3.99 -9.69
N TYR A 200 -1.36 3.78 -9.06
CA TYR A 200 -1.29 3.21 -7.71
C TYR A 200 -2.01 4.06 -6.66
N ASP A 201 -1.88 5.39 -6.71
CA ASP A 201 -2.53 6.28 -5.74
C ASP A 201 -4.05 6.19 -5.84
N VAL A 202 -4.58 6.14 -7.07
CA VAL A 202 -6.03 5.97 -7.31
C VAL A 202 -6.50 4.59 -6.84
N LEU A 203 -5.72 3.53 -7.10
CA LEU A 203 -5.99 2.20 -6.60
C LEU A 203 -6.03 2.15 -5.07
N PHE A 204 -5.03 2.73 -4.42
CA PHE A 204 -4.94 2.74 -2.96
C PHE A 204 -6.13 3.49 -2.34
N LYS A 205 -6.51 4.63 -2.91
CA LYS A 205 -7.71 5.37 -2.51
C LYS A 205 -8.98 4.52 -2.66
N ALA A 206 -9.13 3.78 -3.77
CA ALA A 206 -10.27 2.90 -3.98
C ALA A 206 -10.33 1.76 -2.94
N VAL A 207 -9.19 1.15 -2.61
CA VAL A 207 -9.08 0.10 -1.58
C VAL A 207 -9.46 0.63 -0.18
N LEU A 208 -9.14 1.89 0.13
CA LEU A 208 -9.55 2.51 1.40
C LEU A 208 -11.06 2.75 1.50
N VAL A 209 -11.71 3.06 0.38
CA VAL A 209 -13.15 3.33 0.30
C VAL A 209 -13.96 2.03 0.31
N SER A 210 -13.53 1.06 -0.51
CA SER A 210 -14.15 -0.26 -0.64
C SER A 210 -13.07 -1.32 -0.47
N PRO A 211 -12.76 -1.72 0.78
CA PRO A 211 -11.79 -2.77 1.03
C PRO A 211 -12.26 -4.10 0.43
N PRO A 212 -11.35 -4.96 -0.07
CA PRO A 212 -11.73 -6.26 -0.59
C PRO A 212 -12.33 -7.15 0.53
N ASP A 213 -13.45 -7.81 0.25
CA ASP A 213 -14.22 -8.64 1.20
C ASP A 213 -13.40 -9.76 1.87
N SER A 214 -12.32 -10.16 1.21
CA SER A 214 -11.26 -10.90 1.85
C SER A 214 -9.94 -10.32 1.37
N ILE A 215 -9.00 -10.14 2.30
CA ILE A 215 -7.57 -10.02 1.98
C ILE A 215 -7.12 -11.41 1.48
N SER A 216 -7.71 -11.88 0.38
CA SER A 216 -7.31 -13.05 -0.39
C SER A 216 -6.46 -12.47 -1.51
N SER A 217 -5.14 -12.47 -1.42
CA SER A 217 -4.36 -13.70 -1.48
C SER A 217 -2.98 -13.56 -0.83
N LEU A 218 -2.84 -14.12 0.37
CA LEU A 218 -1.75 -15.09 0.58
C LEU A 218 -2.20 -16.37 -0.14
N ALA A 219 -2.13 -16.39 -1.47
CA ALA A 219 -2.26 -17.64 -2.19
C ALA A 219 -1.07 -18.50 -1.75
N VAL A 220 -1.36 -19.61 -1.06
CA VAL A 220 -0.35 -20.61 -0.69
C VAL A 220 0.29 -21.08 -2.00
N GLY A 221 1.50 -20.60 -2.30
CA GLY A 221 2.23 -20.90 -3.53
C GLY A 221 2.70 -19.69 -4.34
N GLU A 222 2.25 -18.46 -4.05
CA GLU A 222 2.79 -17.26 -4.71
C GLU A 222 3.98 -16.68 -3.93
N GLU A 223 5.13 -16.54 -4.58
CA GLU A 223 6.38 -16.03 -3.99
C GLU A 223 6.28 -14.58 -3.50
N ARG A 224 5.19 -13.85 -3.82
CA ARG A 224 5.03 -12.42 -3.51
C ARG A 224 3.58 -12.09 -3.15
N PRO A 225 3.32 -11.49 -1.97
CA PRO A 225 1.99 -11.00 -1.63
C PRO A 225 1.63 -9.82 -2.56
N GLU A 226 0.67 -10.03 -3.45
CA GLU A 226 0.15 -9.02 -4.37
C GLU A 226 -1.21 -8.52 -3.90
N THR A 227 -1.42 -7.19 -3.92
CA THR A 227 -2.75 -6.63 -3.65
C THR A 227 -3.65 -6.84 -4.85
N ARG A 228 -4.74 -7.57 -4.67
CA ARG A 228 -5.76 -7.81 -5.69
C ARG A 228 -7.08 -7.17 -5.29
N ILE A 229 -7.79 -6.64 -6.28
CA ILE A 229 -9.06 -5.96 -6.08
C ILE A 229 -10.21 -6.67 -6.80
N GLY A 230 -11.35 -6.77 -6.13
CA GLY A 230 -12.59 -7.30 -6.71
C GLY A 230 -13.43 -6.24 -7.40
N MET A 231 -14.58 -6.65 -7.94
CA MET A 231 -15.50 -5.78 -8.70
C MET A 231 -15.89 -4.50 -7.98
N GLN A 232 -16.20 -4.55 -6.68
CA GLN A 232 -16.67 -3.37 -5.92
C GLN A 232 -15.59 -2.30 -5.79
N THR A 233 -14.37 -2.72 -5.48
CA THR A 233 -13.21 -1.81 -5.44
C THR A 233 -12.85 -1.30 -6.83
N PHE A 234 -12.97 -2.15 -7.86
CA PHE A 234 -12.73 -1.75 -9.25
C PHE A 234 -13.71 -0.68 -9.73
N LYS A 235 -15.00 -0.80 -9.38
CA LYS A 235 -16.02 0.21 -9.63
C LYS A 235 -15.58 1.59 -9.09
N VAL A 236 -15.11 1.64 -7.83
CA VAL A 236 -14.59 2.87 -7.22
C VAL A 236 -13.32 3.38 -7.92
N PHE A 237 -12.39 2.49 -8.26
CA PHE A 237 -11.18 2.84 -8.99
C PHE A 237 -11.50 3.48 -10.35
N LEU A 238 -12.36 2.83 -11.13
CA LEU A 238 -12.73 3.29 -12.47
C LEU A 238 -13.49 4.62 -12.41
N ALA A 239 -14.34 4.83 -11.40
CA ALA A 239 -15.02 6.09 -11.15
C ALA A 239 -14.06 7.27 -10.93
N ASP A 240 -12.90 7.05 -10.30
CA ASP A 240 -11.89 8.11 -10.14
C ASP A 240 -11.07 8.33 -11.42
N VAL A 241 -10.76 7.25 -12.17
CA VAL A 241 -9.98 7.33 -13.42
C VAL A 241 -10.78 7.92 -14.59
N ALA A 242 -12.04 7.51 -14.74
CA ALA A 242 -12.89 7.84 -15.87
C ALA A 242 -14.15 8.61 -15.42
N SER A 243 -14.35 9.80 -15.96
CA SER A 243 -15.50 10.67 -15.60
C SER A 243 -16.85 10.06 -15.96
N TRP A 244 -16.93 9.24 -17.00
CA TRP A 244 -18.16 8.56 -17.40
C TRP A 244 -18.54 7.41 -16.45
N ALA A 245 -17.60 6.88 -15.66
CA ALA A 245 -17.85 5.84 -14.67
C ALA A 245 -18.33 6.38 -13.32
N ARG A 246 -18.63 7.69 -13.23
CA ARG A 246 -19.19 8.33 -12.04
C ARG A 246 -20.31 9.30 -12.39
N ASP A 247 -21.19 9.50 -11.42
CA ASP A 247 -22.18 10.58 -11.40
C ASP A 247 -21.69 11.66 -10.43
N GLU A 248 -21.69 12.92 -10.88
CA GLU A 248 -21.35 14.07 -10.03
C GLU A 248 -22.61 14.91 -9.77
N ARG A 249 -22.92 15.13 -8.49
CA ARG A 249 -24.06 15.95 -8.08
C ARG A 249 -23.61 16.98 -7.06
N VAL A 250 -24.01 18.23 -7.28
CA VAL A 250 -23.77 19.29 -6.32
C VAL A 250 -24.88 19.25 -5.26
N VAL A 251 -24.52 18.84 -4.05
CA VAL A 251 -25.43 18.78 -2.91
C VAL A 251 -25.16 19.99 -2.03
N SER A 252 -26.14 20.89 -1.96
CA SER A 252 -26.13 22.04 -1.06
C SER A 252 -27.03 21.78 0.13
N ASN A 253 -26.50 21.94 1.34
CA ASN A 253 -27.31 22.12 2.55
C ASN A 253 -27.32 23.62 2.91
N GLY A 254 -28.04 24.01 3.97
CA GLY A 254 -28.19 25.43 4.34
C GLY A 254 -26.89 26.20 4.63
N PHE A 255 -25.73 25.54 4.68
CA PHE A 255 -24.45 26.15 5.05
C PHE A 255 -23.27 25.74 4.15
N ILE A 256 -23.35 24.61 3.43
CA ILE A 256 -22.24 23.98 2.72
C ILE A 256 -22.73 23.39 1.40
N GLU A 257 -22.03 23.73 0.33
CA GLU A 257 -22.15 23.09 -0.98
C GLU A 257 -21.01 22.08 -1.16
N ARG A 258 -21.34 20.84 -1.54
CA ARG A 258 -20.35 19.78 -1.78
C ARG A 258 -20.67 19.00 -3.04
N VAL A 259 -19.64 18.60 -3.78
CA VAL A 259 -19.78 17.66 -4.90
C VAL A 259 -19.80 16.24 -4.34
N GLN A 260 -20.92 15.56 -4.48
CA GLN A 260 -21.06 14.13 -4.21
C GLN A 260 -20.77 13.36 -5.48
N ARG A 261 -19.85 12.39 -5.39
CA ARG A 261 -19.50 11.48 -6.47
C ARG A 261 -20.04 10.09 -6.14
N GLU A 262 -20.83 9.53 -7.03
CA GLU A 262 -21.37 8.18 -6.92
C GLU A 262 -20.87 7.34 -8.08
N VAL A 263 -20.60 6.06 -7.81
CA VAL A 263 -20.14 5.14 -8.86
C VAL A 263 -21.31 4.82 -9.77
N ALA A 264 -21.09 4.91 -11.07
CA ALA A 264 -22.09 4.54 -12.06
C ALA A 264 -22.30 3.02 -12.08
N ASP A 265 -23.52 2.58 -12.37
CA ASP A 265 -23.83 1.16 -12.57
C ASP A 265 -24.15 0.89 -14.03
N HIS A 266 -23.31 0.08 -14.68
CA HIS A 266 -23.47 -0.29 -16.08
C HIS A 266 -22.70 -1.57 -16.39
N ASP A 267 -23.26 -2.42 -17.25
CA ASP A 267 -22.68 -3.72 -17.64
C ASP A 267 -21.29 -3.59 -18.26
N LEU A 268 -21.00 -2.47 -18.94
CA LEU A 268 -19.70 -2.15 -19.50
C LEU A 268 -18.58 -2.23 -18.44
N ILE A 269 -18.83 -1.75 -17.22
CA ILE A 269 -17.82 -1.77 -16.15
C ILE A 269 -17.46 -3.21 -15.81
N GLY A 270 -18.47 -4.09 -15.75
CA GLY A 270 -18.28 -5.52 -15.55
C GLY A 270 -17.47 -6.16 -16.69
N ARG A 271 -17.79 -5.83 -17.94
CA ARG A 271 -17.04 -6.33 -19.12
C ARG A 271 -15.59 -5.91 -19.08
N ILE A 272 -15.31 -4.64 -18.78
CA ILE A 272 -13.92 -4.14 -18.68
C ILE A 272 -13.17 -4.89 -17.57
N PHE A 273 -13.80 -5.10 -16.41
CA PHE A 273 -13.19 -5.87 -15.31
C PHE A 273 -12.77 -7.27 -15.75
N TYR A 274 -13.69 -8.04 -16.36
CA TYR A 274 -13.40 -9.40 -16.80
C TYR A 274 -12.43 -9.43 -18.00
N TYR A 275 -12.46 -8.41 -18.85
CA TYR A 275 -11.52 -8.27 -19.96
C TYR A 275 -10.09 -8.00 -19.45
N TRP A 276 -9.92 -7.21 -18.39
CA TRP A 276 -8.62 -6.97 -17.77
C TRP A 276 -8.13 -8.16 -16.93
N ASP A 277 -9.02 -9.01 -16.44
CA ASP A 277 -8.69 -10.22 -15.69
C ASP A 277 -8.26 -11.36 -16.62
N ARG A 278 -7.09 -11.21 -17.24
CA ARG A 278 -6.52 -12.17 -18.21
C ARG A 278 -6.31 -13.57 -17.63
N GLN A 279 -6.24 -13.68 -16.30
CA GLN A 279 -6.02 -14.94 -15.59
C GLN A 279 -7.33 -15.54 -15.05
N ALA A 280 -8.48 -14.87 -15.29
CA ALA A 280 -9.81 -15.29 -14.85
C ALA A 280 -9.88 -15.64 -13.35
N ARG A 281 -9.19 -14.85 -12.51
CA ARG A 281 -9.12 -15.07 -11.06
C ARG A 281 -10.29 -14.45 -10.29
N GLY A 282 -11.12 -13.64 -10.95
CA GLY A 282 -12.16 -12.82 -10.34
C GLY A 282 -11.60 -11.62 -9.58
N ALA A 283 -10.34 -11.25 -9.79
CA ALA A 283 -9.68 -10.14 -9.11
C ALA A 283 -8.49 -9.59 -9.92
N LEU A 284 -8.38 -8.26 -9.98
CA LEU A 284 -7.34 -7.55 -10.73
C LEU A 284 -6.16 -7.17 -9.85
N SER A 285 -4.95 -7.41 -10.34
CA SER A 285 -3.72 -6.88 -9.77
C SER A 285 -3.41 -5.47 -10.25
N LEU A 286 -2.43 -4.80 -9.63
CA LEU A 286 -1.90 -3.54 -10.18
C LEU A 286 -1.37 -3.72 -11.60
N GLN A 287 -0.76 -4.87 -11.92
CA GLN A 287 -0.25 -5.15 -13.26
C GLN A 287 -1.39 -5.22 -14.29
N ASP A 288 -2.51 -5.87 -13.94
CA ASP A 288 -3.68 -5.97 -14.80
C ASP A 288 -4.29 -4.58 -15.06
N LEU A 289 -4.36 -3.73 -14.03
CA LEU A 289 -4.86 -2.36 -14.16
C LEU A 289 -3.96 -1.48 -15.04
N VAL A 290 -2.64 -1.58 -14.89
CA VAL A 290 -1.68 -0.81 -15.70
C VAL A 290 -1.76 -1.21 -17.17
N LEU A 291 -1.82 -2.52 -17.46
CA LEU A 291 -1.96 -3.01 -18.83
C LEU A 291 -3.33 -2.68 -19.44
N GLY A 292 -4.39 -2.82 -18.64
CA GLY A 292 -5.74 -2.48 -19.06
C GLY A 292 -5.89 -1.00 -19.41
N LEU A 293 -5.29 -0.12 -18.60
CA LEU A 293 -5.25 1.32 -18.89
C LEU A 293 -4.37 1.65 -20.09
N ASP A 294 -3.27 0.93 -20.30
CA ASP A 294 -2.36 1.17 -21.42
C ASP A 294 -3.06 0.93 -22.76
N GLU A 295 -3.85 -0.14 -22.84
CA GLU A 295 -4.66 -0.47 -24.01
C GLU A 295 -5.76 0.56 -24.28
N VAL A 296 -6.27 1.26 -23.26
CA VAL A 296 -7.34 2.25 -23.46
C VAL A 296 -6.76 3.64 -23.75
N MET A 297 -5.66 4.02 -23.08
CA MET A 297 -5.13 5.39 -23.12
C MET A 297 -4.16 5.65 -24.27
N HIS A 298 -3.49 4.61 -24.79
CA HIS A 298 -2.42 4.77 -25.77
C HIS A 298 -2.68 4.06 -27.10
N ASN A 299 -3.91 3.64 -27.35
CA ASN A 299 -4.31 3.08 -28.63
C ASN A 299 -4.54 4.17 -29.67
N ASP A 300 -4.16 3.86 -30.91
CA ASP A 300 -4.57 4.63 -32.08
C ASP A 300 -6.04 4.33 -32.44
N LEU A 301 -6.58 4.98 -33.47
CA LEU A 301 -7.97 4.81 -33.84
C LEU A 301 -8.32 3.34 -34.13
N MET A 302 -7.47 2.62 -34.87
CA MET A 302 -7.72 1.22 -35.19
C MET A 302 -7.62 0.34 -33.94
N GLY A 303 -6.62 0.57 -33.07
CA GLY A 303 -6.52 -0.12 -31.79
C GLY A 303 -7.75 0.10 -30.90
N ASN A 304 -8.32 1.32 -30.89
CA ASN A 304 -9.56 1.60 -30.16
C ASN A 304 -10.76 0.84 -30.75
N ILE A 305 -10.89 0.81 -32.07
CA ILE A 305 -11.95 0.04 -32.75
C ILE A 305 -11.81 -1.44 -32.41
N GLN A 306 -10.61 -2.00 -32.52
CA GLN A 306 -10.34 -3.39 -32.16
C GLN A 306 -10.64 -3.67 -30.69
N TRP A 307 -10.25 -2.79 -29.79
CA TRP A 307 -10.53 -2.92 -28.37
C TRP A 307 -12.04 -2.97 -28.08
N PHE A 308 -12.82 -2.05 -28.65
CA PHE A 308 -14.29 -2.06 -28.51
C PHE A 308 -14.91 -3.32 -29.11
N PHE A 309 -14.44 -3.76 -30.27
CA PHE A 309 -14.90 -4.98 -30.90
C PHE A 309 -14.66 -6.20 -30.00
N THR A 310 -13.41 -6.42 -29.60
CA THR A 310 -13.03 -7.57 -28.76
C THR A 310 -13.68 -7.53 -27.38
N LEU A 311 -14.00 -6.35 -26.84
CA LEU A 311 -14.72 -6.22 -25.58
C LEU A 311 -16.19 -6.68 -25.68
N HIS A 312 -16.81 -6.55 -26.86
CA HIS A 312 -18.21 -6.88 -27.10
C HIS A 312 -18.41 -8.27 -27.72
N ASP A 313 -17.39 -8.81 -28.37
CA ASP A 313 -17.31 -10.21 -28.84
C ASP A 313 -17.22 -11.15 -27.62
N LYS A 314 -18.34 -11.76 -27.23
CA LYS A 314 -18.42 -12.58 -26.01
C LYS A 314 -17.87 -13.99 -26.21
N ASP A 315 -18.06 -14.58 -27.38
CA ASP A 315 -17.66 -15.96 -27.68
C ASP A 315 -16.26 -16.05 -28.31
N LYS A 316 -15.63 -14.90 -28.59
CA LYS A 316 -14.29 -14.77 -29.17
C LYS A 316 -14.20 -15.41 -30.55
N ASP A 317 -15.29 -15.39 -31.30
CA ASP A 317 -15.33 -15.91 -32.67
C ASP A 317 -14.78 -14.94 -33.71
N GLY A 318 -14.46 -13.69 -33.30
CA GLY A 318 -13.95 -12.64 -34.17
C GLY A 318 -15.05 -11.92 -34.97
N MET A 319 -16.31 -12.15 -34.61
CA MET A 319 -17.51 -11.54 -35.17
C MET A 319 -18.33 -10.88 -34.05
N LEU A 320 -19.17 -9.92 -34.41
CA LEU A 320 -20.22 -9.43 -33.52
C LEU A 320 -21.57 -9.89 -34.06
N THR A 321 -22.44 -10.34 -33.18
CA THR A 321 -23.87 -10.56 -33.44
C THR A 321 -24.65 -9.24 -33.43
N LYS A 322 -25.92 -9.24 -33.88
CA LYS A 322 -26.79 -8.04 -33.80
C LYS A 322 -26.95 -7.56 -32.35
N ASP A 323 -27.06 -8.49 -31.40
CA ASP A 323 -27.20 -8.18 -29.98
C ASP A 323 -25.92 -7.60 -29.36
N GLU A 324 -24.75 -8.09 -29.76
CA GLU A 324 -23.46 -7.55 -29.31
C GLU A 324 -23.17 -6.18 -29.92
N LEU A 325 -23.56 -5.96 -31.17
CA LEU A 325 -23.49 -4.65 -31.82
C LEU A 325 -24.39 -3.62 -31.12
N LEU A 326 -25.61 -4.02 -30.72
CA LEU A 326 -26.49 -3.17 -29.92
C LEU A 326 -25.84 -2.82 -28.57
N GLN A 327 -25.30 -3.81 -27.86
CA GLN A 327 -24.59 -3.57 -26.59
C GLN A 327 -23.35 -2.69 -26.77
N LEU A 328 -22.66 -2.77 -27.91
CA LEU A 328 -21.56 -1.87 -28.26
C LEU A 328 -22.05 -0.43 -28.36
N SER A 329 -23.19 -0.21 -29.04
CA SER A 329 -23.78 1.12 -29.15
C SER A 329 -24.24 1.68 -27.80
N GLU A 330 -24.82 0.85 -26.93
CA GLU A 330 -25.18 1.23 -25.56
C GLU A 330 -23.94 1.62 -24.75
N SER A 331 -22.86 0.87 -24.86
CA SER A 331 -21.58 1.19 -24.22
C SER A 331 -21.00 2.52 -24.71
N LEU A 332 -21.07 2.82 -26.01
CA LEU A 332 -20.64 4.10 -26.56
C LEU A 332 -21.49 5.26 -25.98
N LEU A 333 -22.81 5.11 -25.97
CA LEU A 333 -23.71 6.12 -25.38
C LEU A 333 -23.41 6.33 -23.89
N PHE A 334 -23.12 5.26 -23.16
CA PHE A 334 -22.77 5.33 -21.75
C PHE A 334 -21.44 6.06 -21.51
N ILE A 335 -20.40 5.81 -22.32
CA ILE A 335 -19.11 6.51 -22.21
C ILE A 335 -19.27 8.01 -22.50
N PHE A 336 -20.09 8.38 -23.49
CA PHE A 336 -20.30 9.78 -23.87
C PHE A 336 -21.42 10.50 -23.11
N ARG A 337 -22.04 9.86 -22.10
CA ARG A 337 -23.22 10.41 -21.39
C ARG A 337 -23.00 11.75 -20.69
N ASN A 338 -21.74 12.09 -20.40
CA ASN A 338 -21.35 13.34 -19.74
C ASN A 338 -20.73 14.36 -20.70
N GLU A 339 -20.59 14.04 -21.99
CA GLU A 339 -20.07 14.98 -22.99
C GLU A 339 -21.13 16.03 -23.36
N PRO A 340 -20.75 17.32 -23.49
CA PRO A 340 -21.69 18.36 -23.83
C PRO A 340 -22.14 18.30 -25.30
N GLY A 341 -23.45 18.44 -25.53
CA GLY A 341 -24.08 18.51 -26.85
C GLY A 341 -24.52 17.14 -27.39
N ASP A 342 -25.10 17.11 -28.59
CA ASP A 342 -25.78 15.90 -29.10
C ASP A 342 -25.05 15.24 -30.29
N ALA A 343 -23.84 15.70 -30.62
CA ALA A 343 -23.09 15.24 -31.79
C ALA A 343 -22.77 13.73 -31.73
N TYR A 344 -22.47 13.22 -30.54
CA TYR A 344 -22.17 11.80 -30.32
C TYR A 344 -23.41 10.92 -30.55
N LEU A 345 -24.62 11.39 -30.21
CA LEU A 345 -25.87 10.67 -30.48
C LEU A 345 -26.06 10.43 -31.98
N GLY A 346 -25.84 11.48 -32.78
CA GLY A 346 -25.90 11.40 -34.24
C GLY A 346 -24.82 10.48 -34.82
N ALA A 347 -23.61 10.49 -34.25
CA ALA A 347 -22.52 9.61 -34.67
C ALA A 347 -22.84 8.13 -34.38
N VAL A 348 -23.33 7.80 -33.17
CA VAL A 348 -23.71 6.43 -32.79
C VAL A 348 -24.88 5.94 -33.65
N SER A 349 -25.88 6.78 -33.91
CA SER A 349 -27.01 6.43 -34.78
C SER A 349 -26.58 6.12 -36.22
N ARG A 350 -25.69 6.95 -36.80
CA ARG A 350 -25.11 6.69 -38.14
C ARG A 350 -24.26 5.42 -38.15
N PHE A 351 -23.45 5.21 -37.12
CA PHE A 351 -22.67 3.98 -36.96
C PHE A 351 -23.58 2.74 -37.00
N MET A 352 -24.66 2.74 -36.20
CA MET A 352 -25.60 1.61 -36.15
C MET A 352 -26.29 1.38 -37.49
N THR A 353 -26.73 2.46 -38.15
CA THR A 353 -27.37 2.36 -39.46
C THR A 353 -26.42 1.72 -40.49
N ASN A 354 -25.18 2.24 -40.58
CA ASN A 354 -24.18 1.71 -41.51
C ASN A 354 -23.76 0.28 -41.17
N ALA A 355 -23.62 -0.05 -39.88
CA ALA A 355 -23.24 -1.38 -39.44
C ALA A 355 -24.32 -2.42 -39.75
N PHE A 356 -25.61 -2.07 -39.60
CA PHE A 356 -26.70 -2.93 -40.00
C PHE A 356 -26.83 -3.06 -41.53
N GLU A 357 -26.71 -1.96 -42.27
CA GLU A 357 -26.72 -2.00 -43.74
C GLU A 357 -25.59 -2.89 -44.27
N PHE A 358 -24.38 -2.78 -43.70
CA PHE A 358 -23.24 -3.61 -44.08
C PHE A 358 -23.42 -5.08 -43.70
N GLY A 359 -23.84 -5.37 -42.47
CA GLY A 359 -24.06 -6.74 -42.02
C GLY A 359 -25.19 -7.44 -42.78
N ASP A 360 -26.29 -6.74 -43.09
CA ASP A 360 -27.38 -7.30 -43.89
C ASP A 360 -26.93 -7.58 -45.35
N ALA A 361 -26.02 -6.78 -45.91
CA ALA A 361 -25.45 -7.03 -47.24
C ALA A 361 -24.52 -8.25 -47.30
N LEU A 362 -23.94 -8.66 -46.16
CA LEU A 362 -23.08 -9.85 -46.05
C LEU A 362 -23.89 -11.15 -45.91
N LEU A 363 -25.18 -11.07 -45.63
CA LEU A 363 -26.04 -12.25 -45.53
C LEU A 363 -26.27 -12.84 -46.93
N PRO A 364 -26.21 -14.17 -47.08
CA PRO A 364 -26.53 -14.80 -48.36
C PRO A 364 -27.98 -14.47 -48.75
N SER A 365 -28.17 -13.83 -49.91
CA SER A 365 -29.50 -13.63 -50.48
C SER A 365 -30.18 -14.99 -50.65
N PRO A 366 -31.46 -15.15 -50.24
CA PRO A 366 -32.16 -16.40 -50.46
C PRO A 366 -32.23 -16.66 -51.96
N LEU A 367 -31.48 -17.68 -52.40
CA LEU A 367 -31.55 -18.20 -53.76
C LEU A 367 -32.96 -18.75 -53.99
N GLY A 368 -33.78 -17.97 -54.68
CA GLY A 368 -35.04 -18.41 -55.27
C GLY A 368 -36.22 -18.47 -54.31
N THR A 369 -36.93 -17.36 -54.16
CA THR A 369 -38.40 -17.36 -54.07
C THR A 369 -38.90 -16.09 -54.72
N GLU A 370 -39.34 -16.22 -55.98
CA GLU A 370 -40.43 -15.38 -56.48
C GLU A 370 -41.62 -15.64 -55.56
N ASP A 371 -41.82 -14.82 -54.54
CA ASP A 371 -43.11 -14.30 -54.09
C ASP A 371 -43.00 -13.62 -52.73
N GLY A 372 -43.38 -12.33 -52.73
CA GLY A 372 -44.10 -11.63 -51.67
C GLY A 372 -43.77 -11.87 -50.19
N ALA A 373 -43.24 -10.80 -49.57
CA ALA A 373 -43.52 -10.38 -48.20
C ALA A 373 -43.06 -11.30 -47.05
N GLY A 374 -41.77 -11.19 -46.71
CA GLY A 374 -41.26 -11.54 -45.39
C GLY A 374 -39.83 -11.05 -45.22
N SER A 375 -39.61 -10.05 -44.38
CA SER A 375 -38.25 -9.74 -43.91
C SER A 375 -37.67 -11.01 -43.27
N PRO A 376 -36.49 -11.51 -43.70
CA PRO A 376 -35.92 -12.72 -43.12
C PRO A 376 -35.67 -12.49 -41.62
N SER A 377 -36.34 -13.24 -40.75
CA SER A 377 -36.06 -13.20 -39.31
C SER A 377 -34.75 -13.94 -39.05
N ILE A 378 -33.66 -13.20 -38.99
CA ILE A 378 -32.35 -13.74 -38.62
C ILE A 378 -32.38 -14.08 -37.12
N ALA A 379 -31.91 -15.27 -36.74
CA ALA A 379 -31.78 -15.64 -35.33
C ALA A 379 -30.77 -14.71 -34.63
N ALA A 380 -31.02 -14.37 -33.37
CA ALA A 380 -30.25 -13.36 -32.61
C ALA A 380 -28.73 -13.63 -32.53
N ASN A 381 -28.29 -14.89 -32.75
CA ASN A 381 -26.92 -15.34 -32.58
C ASN A 381 -26.19 -15.69 -33.90
N VAL A 382 -26.45 -14.95 -35.00
CA VAL A 382 -25.73 -15.14 -36.26
C VAL A 382 -24.62 -14.09 -36.38
N ALA A 383 -23.40 -14.55 -36.71
CA ALA A 383 -22.25 -13.71 -36.97
C ALA A 383 -22.59 -12.63 -38.02
N TYR A 384 -22.40 -11.36 -37.64
CA TYR A 384 -23.01 -10.24 -38.36
C TYR A 384 -22.00 -9.22 -38.88
N LEU A 385 -20.96 -8.90 -38.09
CA LEU A 385 -19.93 -7.93 -38.47
C LEU A 385 -18.54 -8.45 -38.10
N ASN A 386 -17.58 -8.40 -39.03
CA ASN A 386 -16.19 -8.72 -38.79
C ASN A 386 -15.37 -7.46 -38.42
N LEU A 387 -14.22 -7.66 -37.77
CA LEU A 387 -13.27 -6.56 -37.51
C LEU A 387 -12.78 -5.96 -38.84
N ALA A 388 -12.76 -4.61 -38.93
CA ALA A 388 -12.21 -3.92 -40.08
C ALA A 388 -10.71 -4.21 -40.20
N THR A 389 -10.28 -4.69 -41.36
CA THR A 389 -8.86 -4.92 -41.71
C THR A 389 -8.13 -3.64 -42.09
#